data_AF-A0A956WKA7-F1
#
_entry.id   AF-A0A956WKA7-F1
#
_cell.length_a   1.000
_cell.length_b   1.000
_cell.length_c   1.000
_cell.angle_alpha   90.00
_cell.angle_beta   90.00
_cell.angle_gamma   90.00
#
_symmetry.space_group_name_H-M   'P 1'
#
loop_
_entity.id
_entity.type
_entity.pdbx_description
1 polymer ?
#
loop_
_entity_poly.entity_id
_entity_poly.type
_entity_poly.pdbx_seq_one_letter_code
_entity_poly.pdbx_strand_id
1 'polypeptide(L)'
;MDYDRFDQFARALSRPPSRRMLAGMLSLGALGLAGGGQVNDAGARKKKKKNVKKNVFGCVDVGKHCQNAGQCCSGICQGKKGKKKCKAHGESTCVSGQSETGCGGTSVACQTPSGDEGQCDTTTGNAGYCVADGLCFACKKDADCVSQCGADAACIQCAGPNCALQGGTACVGPEADSCVPPPS
;
A
#
# COMPACT_ATOMS: atom_id res chain seq x y z
N MET A 1 13.39 37.68 44.88
CA MET A 1 13.81 36.26 44.88
C MET A 1 12.58 35.45 44.50
N ASP A 2 12.58 34.90 43.29
CA ASP A 2 11.43 34.17 42.72
C ASP A 2 11.40 32.72 43.21
N TYR A 3 10.36 32.38 43.98
CA TYR A 3 10.16 31.07 44.59
C TYR A 3 9.59 30.02 43.62
N ASP A 4 9.04 30.44 42.47
CA ASP A 4 8.37 29.54 41.51
C ASP A 4 9.32 28.77 40.60
N ARG A 5 10.60 29.16 40.55
CA ARG A 5 11.57 28.55 39.63
C ARG A 5 12.15 27.23 40.15
N PHE A 6 12.09 26.99 41.46
CA PHE A 6 12.62 25.76 42.07
C PHE A 6 11.66 24.57 41.96
N ASP A 7 10.34 24.79 41.92
CA ASP A 7 9.35 23.69 41.88
C ASP A 7 9.35 22.93 40.55
N GLN A 8 9.72 23.59 39.45
CA GLN A 8 9.83 22.93 38.14
C GLN A 8 11.02 21.97 38.04
N PHE A 9 12.12 22.22 38.76
CA PHE A 9 13.26 21.29 38.80
C PHE A 9 12.97 20.05 39.65
N ALA A 10 12.21 20.19 40.74
CA ALA A 10 11.86 19.06 41.61
C ALA A 10 10.98 18.01 40.90
N ARG A 11 10.07 18.44 40.01
CA ARG A 11 9.19 17.51 39.25
C ARG A 11 9.86 16.79 38.09
N ALA A 12 11.03 17.26 37.62
CA ALA A 12 11.76 16.58 36.56
C ALA A 12 12.51 15.32 37.06
N LEU A 13 12.82 15.25 38.36
CA LEU A 13 13.62 14.19 38.97
C LEU A 13 12.80 13.01 39.51
N SER A 14 11.46 13.09 39.52
CA SER A 14 10.58 12.07 40.09
C SER A 14 10.03 11.06 39.07
N ARG A 15 10.47 11.12 37.80
CA ARG A 15 10.08 10.10 36.82
C ARG A 15 10.93 8.84 37.00
N PRO A 16 10.32 7.66 37.25
CA PRO A 16 11.07 6.43 37.46
C PRO A 16 11.85 6.04 36.19
N PRO A 17 13.12 5.66 36.31
CA PRO A 17 13.94 5.26 35.18
C PRO A 17 13.44 3.94 34.56
N SER A 18 13.17 3.96 33.25
CA SER A 18 12.85 2.78 32.47
C SER A 18 14.06 1.84 32.39
N ARG A 19 13.85 0.55 32.68
CA ARG A 19 14.84 -0.53 32.80
C ARG A 19 15.70 -0.83 31.55
N ARG A 20 15.64 -0.01 30.49
CA ARG A 20 16.44 -0.17 29.28
C ARG A 20 17.77 0.60 29.26
N MET A 21 18.08 1.37 30.30
CA MET A 21 19.32 2.17 30.39
C MET A 21 20.43 1.54 31.26
N LEU A 22 20.27 0.30 31.73
CA LEU A 22 21.22 -0.36 32.64
C LEU A 22 22.33 -1.20 31.96
N ALA A 23 22.64 -0.93 30.69
CA ALA A 23 23.68 -1.66 29.95
C ALA A 23 24.80 -0.77 29.40
N GLY A 24 25.02 0.42 29.96
CA GLY A 24 25.95 1.40 29.39
C GLY A 24 26.75 2.24 30.38
N MET A 25 26.95 1.79 31.61
CA MET A 25 27.78 2.52 32.59
C MET A 25 28.65 1.56 33.41
N LEU A 26 29.66 0.99 32.76
CA LEU A 26 30.80 0.34 33.42
C LEU A 26 32.07 0.54 32.58
N SER A 27 32.57 1.77 32.52
CA SER A 27 33.95 2.07 32.10
C SER A 27 34.29 3.54 32.30
N LEU A 28 34.50 3.96 33.55
CA LEU A 28 35.26 5.17 33.85
C LEU A 28 36.35 4.84 34.87
N GLY A 29 37.52 4.53 34.32
CA GLY A 29 38.78 4.42 35.03
C GLY A 29 39.91 4.69 34.04
N ALA A 30 40.44 5.92 34.06
CA ALA A 30 41.84 6.30 33.84
C ALA A 30 41.94 7.74 33.31
N LEU A 31 42.66 8.56 34.07
CA LEU A 31 43.19 9.87 33.65
C LEU A 31 44.07 9.71 32.39
N GLY A 32 43.98 10.64 31.46
CA GLY A 32 44.92 10.72 30.34
C GLY A 32 44.64 11.84 29.35
N LEU A 33 45.39 12.94 29.51
CA LEU A 33 45.96 13.80 28.47
C LEU A 33 45.06 14.41 27.37
N ALA A 34 45.01 15.75 27.43
CA ALA A 34 45.04 16.70 26.32
C ALA A 34 45.13 16.10 24.91
N GLY A 35 44.02 16.23 24.18
CA GLY A 35 43.95 16.03 22.74
C GLY A 35 42.60 16.52 22.28
N GLY A 36 42.54 17.77 21.80
CA GLY A 36 41.36 18.38 21.21
C GLY A 36 40.94 17.62 19.94
N GLY A 37 40.28 16.49 20.11
CA GLY A 37 39.53 15.83 19.06
C GLY A 37 38.17 16.52 18.98
N GLN A 38 37.98 17.32 17.93
CA GLN A 38 36.64 17.67 17.47
C GLN A 38 35.80 16.40 17.46
N VAL A 39 34.88 16.29 18.42
CA VAL A 39 33.71 15.42 18.29
C VAL A 39 32.99 15.96 17.06
N ASN A 40 33.33 15.37 15.92
CA ASN A 40 32.47 15.37 14.76
C ASN A 40 31.22 14.66 15.25
N ASP A 41 30.30 15.45 15.78
CA ASP A 41 28.90 15.13 15.94
C ASP A 41 28.41 14.76 14.55
N ALA A 42 28.68 13.51 14.16
CA ALA A 42 28.17 12.88 12.98
C ALA A 42 26.69 12.66 13.26
N GLY A 43 25.96 13.79 13.29
CA GLY A 43 24.55 13.86 13.58
C GLY A 43 23.90 12.85 12.69
N ALA A 44 23.40 11.77 13.31
CA ALA A 44 22.72 10.70 12.62
C ALA A 44 21.55 11.36 11.90
N ARG A 45 21.74 11.68 10.61
CA ARG A 45 20.75 12.35 9.78
C ARG A 45 19.56 11.42 9.77
N LYS A 46 18.55 11.73 10.58
CA LYS A 46 17.30 10.97 10.66
C LYS A 46 16.76 10.89 9.24
N LYS A 47 16.90 9.71 8.61
CA LYS A 47 16.41 9.49 7.25
C LYS A 47 14.92 9.80 7.28
N LYS A 48 14.53 10.89 6.61
CA LYS A 48 13.11 11.27 6.48
C LYS A 48 12.38 10.04 5.95
N LYS A 49 11.40 9.54 6.72
CA LYS A 49 10.57 8.41 6.29
C LYS A 49 9.90 8.84 4.98
N LYS A 50 10.09 8.06 3.92
CA LYS A 50 9.39 8.31 2.65
C LYS A 50 7.92 8.02 2.88
N ASN A 51 7.10 9.06 2.74
CA ASN A 51 5.65 8.90 2.77
C ASN A 51 5.21 8.18 1.50
N VAL A 52 4.30 7.22 1.67
CA VAL A 52 3.73 6.45 0.57
C VAL A 52 2.62 7.29 -0.06
N LYS A 53 2.76 7.60 -1.36
CA LYS A 53 1.77 8.39 -2.11
C LYS A 53 0.61 7.47 -2.52
N LYS A 54 -0.60 7.85 -2.12
CA LYS A 54 -1.84 7.17 -2.50
C LYS A 54 -2.47 7.85 -3.72
N ASN A 55 -3.23 7.09 -4.50
CA ASN A 55 -4.04 7.54 -5.62
C ASN A 55 -5.45 7.99 -5.15
N VAL A 56 -6.34 8.28 -6.09
CA VAL A 56 -7.71 8.74 -5.84
C VAL A 56 -8.57 7.72 -5.09
N PHE A 57 -8.25 6.42 -5.21
CA PHE A 57 -8.94 5.33 -4.52
C PHE A 57 -8.41 5.11 -3.09
N GLY A 58 -7.39 5.87 -2.67
CA GLY A 58 -6.81 5.79 -1.32
C GLY A 58 -5.83 4.64 -1.12
N CYS A 59 -5.36 4.02 -2.20
CA CYS A 59 -4.36 2.96 -2.24
C CYS A 59 -3.18 3.35 -3.15
N VAL A 60 -2.19 2.48 -3.29
CA VAL A 60 -0.95 2.74 -4.04
C VAL A 60 -1.01 2.01 -5.37
N ASP A 61 -0.69 2.73 -6.45
CA ASP A 61 -0.62 2.17 -7.80
C ASP A 61 0.46 1.10 -7.92
N VAL A 62 0.25 0.15 -8.83
CA VAL A 62 1.22 -0.85 -9.23
C VAL A 62 2.51 -0.16 -9.72
N GLY A 63 3.65 -0.76 -9.35
CA GLY A 63 4.99 -0.23 -9.66
C GLY A 63 5.47 0.89 -8.73
N LYS A 64 4.61 1.48 -7.89
CA LYS A 64 4.99 2.49 -6.89
C LYS A 64 5.45 1.86 -5.59
N HIS A 65 6.17 2.65 -4.78
CA HIS A 65 6.76 2.18 -3.53
C HIS A 65 5.70 1.83 -2.48
N CYS A 66 5.88 0.69 -1.81
CA CYS A 66 5.03 0.24 -0.71
C CYS A 66 5.88 -0.24 0.48
N GLN A 67 5.26 -0.29 1.65
CA GLN A 67 5.83 -0.81 2.89
C GLN A 67 5.19 -2.15 3.27
N ASN A 68 3.90 -2.32 3.00
CA ASN A 68 3.12 -3.53 3.24
C ASN A 68 2.03 -3.73 2.17
N ALA A 69 1.47 -4.94 2.14
CA ALA A 69 0.43 -5.39 1.21
C ALA A 69 -0.80 -4.48 1.18
N GLY A 70 -1.37 -4.15 2.34
CA GLY A 70 -2.62 -3.37 2.44
C GLY A 70 -2.54 -1.91 1.94
N GLN A 71 -1.35 -1.41 1.61
CA GLN A 71 -1.18 -0.13 0.93
C GLN A 71 -1.48 -0.21 -0.56
N CYS A 72 -1.19 -1.33 -1.20
CA CYS A 72 -1.36 -1.53 -2.63
C CYS A 72 -2.84 -1.75 -2.95
N CYS A 73 -3.32 -1.22 -4.08
CA CYS A 73 -4.67 -1.53 -4.55
C CYS A 73 -4.82 -3.02 -4.85
N SER A 74 -3.73 -3.63 -5.35
CA SER A 74 -3.64 -5.07 -5.60
C SER A 74 -3.47 -5.95 -4.38
N GLY A 75 -3.27 -5.36 -3.20
CA GLY A 75 -2.88 -6.12 -2.00
C GLY A 75 -1.48 -6.74 -2.06
N ILE A 76 -0.72 -6.62 -3.17
CA ILE A 76 0.60 -7.26 -3.30
C ILE A 76 1.72 -6.22 -3.19
N CYS A 77 2.55 -6.35 -2.14
CA CYS A 77 3.73 -5.51 -1.93
C CYS A 77 5.01 -6.34 -1.88
N GLN A 78 5.77 -6.37 -2.98
CA GLN A 78 6.89 -7.29 -3.15
C GLN A 78 8.22 -6.56 -3.41
N GLY A 79 9.32 -7.18 -2.99
CA GLY A 79 10.69 -6.73 -3.23
C GLY A 79 11.56 -6.70 -1.98
N LYS A 80 12.83 -6.29 -2.16
CA LYS A 80 13.80 -6.18 -1.05
C LYS A 80 13.40 -5.03 -0.10
N LYS A 81 13.76 -5.14 1.18
CA LYS A 81 13.49 -4.12 2.20
C LYS A 81 13.96 -2.73 1.73
N GLY A 82 13.06 -1.74 1.80
CA GLY A 82 13.32 -0.37 1.34
C GLY A 82 13.21 -0.15 -0.18
N LYS A 83 12.98 -1.21 -0.97
CA LYS A 83 12.78 -1.17 -2.42
C LYS A 83 11.51 -1.92 -2.87
N LYS A 84 10.62 -2.24 -1.93
CA LYS A 84 9.34 -2.90 -2.22
C LYS A 84 8.46 -2.01 -3.09
N LYS A 85 7.73 -2.63 -4.01
CA LYS A 85 6.77 -1.99 -4.92
C LYS A 85 5.48 -2.78 -4.97
N CYS A 86 4.39 -2.09 -5.24
CA CYS A 86 3.12 -2.74 -5.54
C CYS A 86 3.23 -3.54 -6.83
N LYS A 87 2.63 -4.73 -6.86
CA LYS A 87 2.65 -5.65 -8.00
C LYS A 87 1.23 -5.91 -8.47
N ALA A 88 1.03 -5.98 -9.76
CA ALA A 88 -0.22 -6.47 -10.33
C ALA A 88 -0.25 -8.01 -10.29
N HIS A 89 -1.42 -8.53 -10.62
CA HIS A 89 -1.74 -9.93 -10.88
C HIS A 89 -2.77 -9.96 -12.01
N GLY A 90 -3.01 -11.13 -12.61
CA GLY A 90 -4.01 -11.30 -13.67
C GLY A 90 -3.80 -10.46 -14.95
N GLU A 91 -2.61 -9.88 -15.17
CA GLU A 91 -2.36 -8.95 -16.28
C GLU A 91 -2.52 -9.61 -17.66
N SER A 92 -2.04 -10.85 -17.83
CA SER A 92 -1.94 -11.50 -19.14
C SER A 92 -1.24 -10.59 -20.18
N THR A 93 -1.89 -10.29 -21.30
CA THR A 93 -1.45 -9.35 -22.34
C THR A 93 -1.94 -7.91 -22.12
N CYS A 94 -2.72 -7.67 -21.07
CA CYS A 94 -3.38 -6.40 -20.83
C CYS A 94 -2.43 -5.33 -20.29
N VAL A 95 -2.70 -4.09 -20.68
CA VAL A 95 -1.94 -2.91 -20.25
C VAL A 95 -2.86 -1.86 -19.64
N SER A 96 -2.29 -1.05 -18.75
CA SER A 96 -3.00 0.07 -18.14
C SER A 96 -3.53 1.06 -19.19
N GLY A 97 -4.75 1.54 -19.00
CA GLY A 97 -5.48 2.41 -19.92
C GLY A 97 -6.45 1.68 -20.85
N GLN A 98 -6.45 0.34 -20.86
CA GLN A 98 -7.47 -0.44 -21.56
C GLN A 98 -8.73 -0.57 -20.71
N SER A 99 -9.89 -0.56 -21.36
CA SER A 99 -11.16 -0.86 -20.74
C SER A 99 -12.09 -1.52 -21.75
N GLU A 100 -12.95 -2.42 -21.29
CA GLU A 100 -13.94 -3.04 -22.15
C GLU A 100 -15.03 -2.04 -22.59
N THR A 101 -15.78 -2.41 -23.63
CA THR A 101 -16.86 -1.58 -24.18
C THR A 101 -17.92 -1.25 -23.13
N GLY A 102 -18.26 -2.20 -22.26
CA GLY A 102 -19.23 -1.99 -21.16
C GLY A 102 -18.77 -0.93 -20.14
N CYS A 103 -17.46 -0.75 -20.03
CA CYS A 103 -16.81 0.24 -19.17
C CYS A 103 -16.46 1.54 -19.91
N GLY A 104 -16.92 1.71 -21.15
CA GLY A 104 -16.73 2.92 -21.95
C GLY A 104 -15.43 2.96 -22.75
N GLY A 105 -14.75 1.82 -22.90
CA GLY A 105 -13.52 1.69 -23.68
C GLY A 105 -13.70 0.90 -25.00
N THR A 106 -12.60 0.30 -25.45
CA THR A 106 -12.56 -0.59 -26.62
C THR A 106 -12.07 -1.95 -26.16
N SER A 107 -12.91 -2.97 -26.32
CA SER A 107 -12.60 -4.35 -25.92
C SER A 107 -11.34 -4.86 -26.59
N VAL A 108 -10.38 -5.29 -25.78
CA VAL A 108 -9.16 -5.99 -26.22
C VAL A 108 -9.21 -7.38 -25.61
N ALA A 109 -9.21 -8.41 -26.48
CA ALA A 109 -9.23 -9.80 -26.03
C ALA A 109 -7.92 -10.18 -25.34
N CYS A 110 -8.03 -11.01 -24.32
CA CYS A 110 -6.91 -11.61 -23.61
C CYS A 110 -7.27 -13.04 -23.18
N GLN A 111 -6.29 -13.78 -22.69
CA GLN A 111 -6.49 -15.09 -22.08
C GLN A 111 -6.12 -15.00 -20.60
N THR A 112 -7.01 -15.40 -19.69
CA THR A 112 -6.76 -15.32 -18.25
C THR A 112 -5.67 -16.34 -17.84
N PRO A 113 -5.06 -16.20 -16.65
CA PRO A 113 -4.13 -17.20 -16.14
C PRO A 113 -4.72 -18.61 -16.03
N SER A 114 -6.05 -18.73 -15.91
CA SER A 114 -6.78 -19.99 -15.85
C SER A 114 -7.07 -20.59 -17.24
N GLY A 115 -6.80 -19.84 -18.32
CA GLY A 115 -6.98 -20.27 -19.71
C GLY A 115 -8.28 -19.81 -20.36
N ASP A 116 -9.14 -19.11 -19.63
CA ASP A 116 -10.42 -18.60 -20.12
C ASP A 116 -10.22 -17.41 -21.07
N GLU A 117 -11.16 -17.23 -21.99
CA GLU A 117 -11.23 -16.03 -22.81
C GLU A 117 -11.68 -14.84 -21.94
N GLY A 118 -11.05 -13.69 -22.12
CA GLY A 118 -11.35 -12.50 -21.35
C GLY A 118 -11.15 -11.20 -22.11
N GLN A 119 -11.41 -10.10 -21.43
CA GLN A 119 -11.22 -8.73 -21.92
C GLN A 119 -10.30 -7.93 -21.01
N CYS A 120 -9.52 -7.03 -21.60
CA CYS A 120 -8.59 -6.20 -20.86
C CYS A 120 -9.27 -4.99 -20.23
N ASP A 121 -9.05 -4.83 -18.93
CA ASP A 121 -9.45 -3.66 -18.15
C ASP A 121 -8.30 -3.08 -17.31
N THR A 122 -8.55 -1.89 -16.76
CA THR A 122 -7.60 -1.19 -15.90
C THR A 122 -8.08 -1.22 -14.46
N THR A 123 -7.26 -1.78 -13.58
CA THR A 123 -7.53 -1.82 -12.14
C THR A 123 -7.48 -0.42 -11.51
N THR A 124 -8.06 -0.25 -10.33
CA THR A 124 -7.88 0.96 -9.51
C THR A 124 -6.42 1.19 -9.09
N GLY A 125 -5.58 0.15 -9.19
CA GLY A 125 -4.13 0.23 -9.06
C GLY A 125 -3.38 0.69 -10.30
N ASN A 126 -4.08 1.12 -11.36
CA ASN A 126 -3.52 1.51 -12.66
C ASN A 126 -2.67 0.42 -13.33
N ALA A 127 -3.06 -0.85 -13.19
CA ALA A 127 -2.48 -1.97 -13.93
C ALA A 127 -3.51 -2.58 -14.88
N GLY A 128 -3.02 -3.24 -15.95
CA GLY A 128 -3.88 -4.06 -16.80
C GLY A 128 -4.34 -5.32 -16.06
N TYR A 129 -5.50 -5.83 -16.41
CA TYR A 129 -6.06 -7.06 -15.86
C TYR A 129 -6.94 -7.73 -16.93
N CYS A 130 -6.87 -9.05 -17.03
CA CYS A 130 -7.67 -9.84 -17.94
C CYS A 130 -8.91 -10.38 -17.23
N VAL A 131 -10.07 -9.83 -17.59
CA VAL A 131 -11.38 -10.10 -17.00
C VAL A 131 -12.06 -11.24 -17.76
N ALA A 132 -12.41 -12.33 -17.07
CA ALA A 132 -13.32 -13.34 -17.63
C ALA A 132 -14.77 -13.12 -17.17
N ASP A 133 -14.96 -12.62 -15.95
CA ASP A 133 -16.27 -12.37 -15.37
C ASP A 133 -16.25 -11.13 -14.47
N GLY A 134 -17.41 -10.48 -14.31
CA GLY A 134 -17.50 -9.19 -13.64
C GLY A 134 -18.91 -8.78 -13.21
N LEU A 135 -18.99 -8.06 -12.10
CA LEU A 135 -20.23 -7.47 -11.61
C LEU A 135 -20.01 -6.03 -11.15
N CYS A 136 -20.95 -5.15 -11.47
CA CYS A 136 -20.89 -3.76 -11.02
C CYS A 136 -21.04 -3.68 -9.51
N PHE A 137 -19.94 -3.36 -8.84
CA PHE A 137 -19.82 -3.27 -7.39
C PHE A 137 -18.90 -2.13 -7.02
N ALA A 138 -19.30 -1.36 -6.00
CA ALA A 138 -18.49 -0.27 -5.49
C ALA A 138 -17.27 -0.83 -4.76
N CYS A 139 -16.08 -0.64 -5.32
CA CYS A 139 -14.83 -1.15 -4.76
C CYS A 139 -13.73 -0.09 -4.84
N LYS A 140 -12.66 -0.26 -4.05
CA LYS A 140 -11.47 0.60 -4.09
C LYS A 140 -10.20 -0.21 -4.30
N LYS A 141 -10.17 -1.44 -3.78
CA LYS A 141 -9.04 -2.35 -3.86
C LYS A 141 -9.53 -3.75 -4.21
N ASP A 142 -8.63 -4.57 -4.69
CA ASP A 142 -8.87 -5.96 -5.07
C ASP A 142 -9.44 -6.77 -3.88
N ALA A 143 -8.97 -6.48 -2.67
CA ALA A 143 -9.47 -7.10 -1.44
C ALA A 143 -10.98 -6.89 -1.20
N ASP A 144 -11.58 -5.81 -1.73
CA ASP A 144 -13.02 -5.56 -1.60
C ASP A 144 -13.84 -6.55 -2.46
N CYS A 145 -13.22 -7.06 -3.53
CA CYS A 145 -13.86 -7.94 -4.52
C CYS A 145 -13.74 -9.43 -4.20
N VAL A 146 -12.83 -9.81 -3.31
CA VAL A 146 -12.58 -11.23 -2.98
C VAL A 146 -13.83 -11.95 -2.48
N SER A 147 -14.70 -11.23 -1.75
CA SER A 147 -15.96 -11.80 -1.24
C SER A 147 -17.00 -12.10 -2.32
N GLN A 148 -16.89 -11.47 -3.50
CA GLN A 148 -17.86 -11.56 -4.59
C GLN A 148 -17.34 -12.39 -5.76
N CYS A 149 -16.06 -12.24 -6.09
CA CYS A 149 -15.43 -12.82 -7.28
C CYS A 149 -14.30 -13.82 -6.97
N GLY A 150 -14.10 -14.16 -5.69
CA GLY A 150 -13.13 -15.17 -5.27
C GLY A 150 -11.68 -14.70 -5.22
N ALA A 151 -10.76 -15.67 -5.25
CA ALA A 151 -9.33 -15.39 -5.22
C ALA A 151 -8.88 -14.68 -6.51
N ASP A 152 -7.83 -13.87 -6.40
CA ASP A 152 -7.29 -13.09 -7.53
C ASP A 152 -8.32 -12.15 -8.20
N ALA A 153 -9.44 -11.85 -7.53
CA ALA A 153 -10.37 -10.82 -7.94
C ALA A 153 -9.71 -9.43 -7.95
N ALA A 154 -10.09 -8.59 -8.90
CA ALA A 154 -9.60 -7.22 -9.01
C ALA A 154 -10.74 -6.19 -8.95
N CYS A 155 -10.41 -4.99 -8.48
CA CYS A 155 -11.30 -3.84 -8.60
C CYS A 155 -10.89 -3.02 -9.83
N ILE A 156 -11.76 -2.91 -10.82
CA ILE A 156 -11.50 -2.17 -12.06
C ILE A 156 -12.19 -0.83 -12.12
N GLN A 157 -11.62 0.07 -12.93
CA GLN A 157 -12.21 1.35 -13.28
C GLN A 157 -13.20 1.11 -14.42
N CYS A 158 -14.48 1.29 -14.14
CA CYS A 158 -15.56 1.07 -15.09
C CYS A 158 -16.43 2.32 -15.19
N ALA A 159 -15.96 3.30 -15.97
CA ALA A 159 -16.62 4.60 -16.12
C ALA A 159 -17.82 4.57 -17.09
N GLY A 160 -18.10 3.41 -17.70
CA GLY A 160 -19.22 3.20 -18.60
C GLY A 160 -20.58 3.28 -17.88
N PRO A 161 -21.68 3.36 -18.66
CA PRO A 161 -23.03 3.47 -18.10
C PRO A 161 -23.40 2.27 -17.22
N ASN A 162 -22.77 1.11 -17.44
CA ASN A 162 -23.09 -0.13 -16.74
C ASN A 162 -22.85 -0.03 -15.23
N CYS A 163 -21.76 0.62 -14.79
CA CYS A 163 -21.40 0.73 -13.37
C CYS A 163 -21.43 2.16 -12.82
N ALA A 164 -22.07 3.09 -13.54
CA ALA A 164 -22.15 4.50 -13.16
C ALA A 164 -22.83 4.70 -11.79
N LEU A 165 -23.87 3.91 -11.48
CA LEU A 165 -24.60 3.99 -10.22
C LEU A 165 -23.78 3.50 -9.01
N GLN A 166 -22.72 2.74 -9.27
CA GLN A 166 -21.85 2.10 -8.27
C GLN A 166 -20.54 2.90 -8.06
N GLY A 167 -20.45 4.10 -8.62
CA GLY A 167 -19.28 4.97 -8.48
C GLY A 167 -18.21 4.75 -9.56
N GLY A 168 -18.55 4.06 -10.66
CA GLY A 168 -17.66 3.87 -11.80
C GLY A 168 -16.59 2.80 -11.56
N THR A 169 -16.91 1.78 -10.76
CA THR A 169 -16.03 0.64 -10.50
C THR A 169 -16.79 -0.68 -10.59
N ALA A 170 -16.06 -1.76 -10.84
CA ALA A 170 -16.61 -3.11 -10.85
C ALA A 170 -15.64 -4.09 -10.19
N CYS A 171 -16.19 -5.16 -9.64
CA CYS A 171 -15.41 -6.31 -9.20
C CYS A 171 -15.37 -7.35 -10.32
N VAL A 172 -14.19 -7.87 -10.59
CA VAL A 172 -13.94 -8.80 -11.69
C VAL A 172 -13.08 -9.98 -11.23
N GLY A 173 -13.23 -11.11 -11.91
CA GLY A 173 -12.47 -12.33 -11.67
C GLY A 173 -11.81 -12.88 -12.94
N PRO A 174 -10.79 -13.74 -12.78
CA PRO A 174 -10.05 -14.34 -13.90
C PRO A 174 -10.70 -15.64 -14.40
N GLU A 175 -11.78 -16.10 -13.77
CA GLU A 175 -12.50 -17.32 -14.12
C GLU A 175 -13.93 -16.98 -14.53
N ALA A 176 -14.47 -17.70 -15.51
CA ALA A 176 -15.87 -17.57 -15.88
C ALA A 176 -16.79 -17.95 -14.70
N ASP A 177 -17.91 -17.22 -14.55
CA ASP A 177 -18.90 -17.41 -13.48
C ASP A 177 -18.35 -17.29 -12.04
N SER A 178 -17.20 -16.63 -11.86
CA SER A 178 -16.57 -16.44 -10.55
C SER A 178 -17.23 -15.34 -9.71
N CYS A 179 -17.92 -14.39 -10.36
CA CYS A 179 -18.51 -13.22 -9.75
C CYS A 179 -20.01 -13.43 -9.47
N VAL A 180 -20.35 -13.75 -8.22
CA VAL A 180 -21.74 -14.01 -7.82
C VAL A 180 -22.35 -12.76 -7.18
N PRO A 181 -23.54 -12.30 -7.61
CA PRO A 181 -24.22 -11.20 -6.95
C PRO A 181 -24.62 -11.58 -5.50
N PRO A 182 -24.65 -10.62 -4.56
CA PRO A 182 -25.09 -10.90 -3.20
C PRO A 182 -26.54 -11.38 -3.18
N PRO A 183 -26.91 -12.29 -2.26
CA PRO A 183 -28.29 -12.75 -2.14
C PRO A 183 -29.22 -11.57 -1.84
N SER A 184 -30.28 -11.46 -2.63
CA SER A 184 -31.35 -10.46 -2.54
C SER A 184 -32.27 -10.66 -1.34
#